data_AF-A0A392PYI0-F1
#
_entry.id   AF-A0A392PYI0-F1
#
_cell.length_a   1.000
_cell.length_b   1.000
_cell.length_c   1.000
_cell.angle_alpha   90.00
_cell.angle_beta   90.00
_cell.angle_gamma   90.00
#
_symmetry.space_group_name_H-M   'P 1'
#
loop_
_entity.id
_entity.type
_entity.pdbx_description
1 polymer ?
#
loop_
_entity_poly.entity_id
_entity_poly.type
_entity_poly.pdbx_seq_one_letter_code
_entity_poly.pdbx_strand_id
1 'polypeptide(L)'
;MVKPLLNLESRRDNTVLILEIYGEGGIGKTTLALDIYNKIKHQFEAATFLDNVREKSNMWFDGIEILQMKLLSEMGEETDSRFTAGFEIKHRLRNKRVLLVLDSVDSIKQLEALAGECDWFGSGSRIIITTRDKSLVDNYEMNGFIIEKYEIEEMNVQDSMELFCWHAFNTINPAKNFE
;
A
#
# COMPACT_ATOMS: atom_id res chain seq x y z
N MET A 1 11.43 -9.19 -7.76
CA MET A 1 11.38 -8.23 -6.63
C MET A 1 12.09 -6.90 -6.87
N VAL A 2 13.18 -6.81 -7.66
CA VAL A 2 14.05 -5.61 -7.68
C VAL A 2 13.43 -4.38 -8.37
N LYS A 3 12.67 -4.55 -9.47
CA LYS A 3 12.18 -3.40 -10.27
C LYS A 3 11.26 -2.42 -9.52
N PRO A 4 10.19 -2.85 -8.82
CA PRO A 4 9.31 -1.90 -8.12
C PRO A 4 10.03 -1.17 -6.98
N LEU A 5 10.93 -1.87 -6.28
CA LEU A 5 11.73 -1.30 -5.20
C LEU A 5 12.68 -0.19 -5.67
N LEU A 6 13.30 -0.34 -6.86
CA LEU A 6 14.22 0.67 -7.39
C LEU A 6 13.55 2.03 -7.64
N ASN A 7 12.29 2.04 -8.11
CA ASN A 7 11.55 3.28 -8.34
C ASN A 7 11.05 3.90 -7.02
N LEU A 8 10.71 3.05 -6.05
CA LEU A 8 10.30 3.50 -4.71
C LEU A 8 11.47 4.13 -3.92
N GLU A 9 12.69 3.64 -4.08
CA GLU A 9 13.89 4.15 -3.40
C GLU A 9 14.53 5.38 -4.08
N SER A 10 14.12 5.70 -5.31
CA SER A 10 14.64 6.85 -6.05
C SER A 10 14.36 8.17 -5.32
N ARG A 11 15.37 8.67 -4.60
CA ARG A 11 15.37 10.01 -3.95
C ARG A 11 15.35 11.17 -4.95
N ARG A 12 15.44 10.90 -6.25
CA ARG A 12 15.56 11.93 -7.30
C ARG A 12 14.21 12.38 -7.85
N ASP A 13 13.13 11.69 -7.51
CA ASP A 13 11.80 12.04 -7.98
C ASP A 13 11.14 13.02 -7.00
N ASN A 14 11.01 14.28 -7.44
CA ASN A 14 10.28 15.33 -6.73
C ASN A 14 8.75 15.17 -6.83
N THR A 15 8.27 14.00 -7.25
CA THR A 15 6.86 13.69 -7.49
C THR A 15 6.32 12.74 -6.44
N VAL A 16 4.99 12.67 -6.36
CA VAL A 16 4.28 11.65 -5.58
C VAL A 16 3.96 10.48 -6.51
N LEU A 17 4.44 9.30 -6.16
CA LEU A 17 4.27 8.08 -6.96
C LEU A 17 3.32 7.11 -6.27
N ILE A 18 2.41 6.53 -7.05
CA ILE A 18 1.53 5.44 -6.67
C ILE A 18 2.04 4.16 -7.31
N LEU A 19 2.27 3.14 -6.49
CA LEU A 19 2.48 1.76 -6.95
C LEU A 19 1.21 0.96 -6.70
N GLU A 20 0.47 0.64 -7.76
CA GLU A 20 -0.65 -0.29 -7.72
C GLU A 20 -0.15 -1.73 -7.89
N ILE A 21 -0.26 -2.51 -6.82
CA ILE A 21 0.01 -3.95 -6.82
C ILE A 21 -1.31 -4.68 -6.98
N TYR A 22 -1.49 -5.38 -8.09
CA TYR A 22 -2.74 -6.07 -8.40
C TYR A 22 -2.53 -7.55 -8.78
N GLY A 23 -3.62 -8.32 -8.79
CA GLY A 23 -3.62 -9.75 -9.10
C GLY A 23 -4.67 -10.52 -8.31
N GLU A 24 -4.71 -11.84 -8.50
CA GLU A 24 -5.73 -12.71 -7.92
C GLU A 24 -5.72 -12.81 -6.39
N GLY A 25 -6.83 -13.28 -5.81
CA GLY A 25 -6.95 -13.49 -4.37
C GLY A 25 -5.91 -14.50 -3.84
N GLY A 26 -5.27 -14.20 -2.71
CA GLY A 26 -4.31 -15.13 -2.08
C GLY A 26 -2.90 -15.14 -2.69
N ILE A 27 -2.64 -14.41 -3.77
CA ILE A 27 -1.35 -14.43 -4.49
C ILE A 27 -0.18 -13.74 -3.76
N GLY A 28 -0.40 -13.18 -2.57
CA GLY A 28 0.68 -12.56 -1.77
C GLY A 28 0.89 -11.06 -1.96
N LYS A 29 -0.10 -10.31 -2.48
CA LYS A 29 -0.01 -8.84 -2.61
C LYS A 29 0.30 -8.12 -1.30
N THR A 30 -0.45 -8.43 -0.26
CA THR A 30 -0.27 -7.88 1.10
C THR A 30 1.14 -8.19 1.62
N THR A 31 1.63 -9.41 1.37
CA THR A 31 2.97 -9.84 1.77
C THR A 31 4.06 -9.05 1.05
N LEU A 32 3.93 -8.84 -0.27
CA LEU A 32 4.86 -8.02 -1.03
C LEU A 32 4.85 -6.55 -0.56
N ALA A 33 3.66 -5.97 -0.37
CA ALA A 33 3.53 -4.59 0.11
C ALA A 33 4.14 -4.40 1.51
N LEU A 34 3.94 -5.37 2.41
CA LEU A 34 4.51 -5.34 3.76
C LEU A 34 6.03 -5.49 3.76
N ASP A 35 6.58 -6.34 2.90
CA ASP A 35 8.02 -6.49 2.73
C ASP A 35 8.65 -5.20 2.21
N ILE A 36 8.07 -4.59 1.17
CA ILE A 36 8.50 -3.29 0.65
C ILE A 36 8.43 -2.22 1.75
N TYR A 37 7.30 -2.11 2.45
CA TYR A 37 7.10 -1.15 3.52
C TYR A 37 8.19 -1.25 4.59
N ASN A 38 8.46 -2.46 5.09
CA ASN A 38 9.48 -2.67 6.11
C ASN A 38 10.88 -2.33 5.64
N LYS A 39 11.19 -2.59 4.35
CA LYS A 39 12.47 -2.25 3.75
C LYS A 39 12.71 -0.75 3.66
N ILE A 40 11.70 0.04 3.25
CA ILE A 40 11.94 1.44 2.85
C ILE A 40 11.35 2.49 3.82
N LYS A 41 10.49 2.13 4.78
CA LYS A 41 9.82 3.10 5.68
C LYS A 41 10.76 4.06 6.40
N HIS A 42 11.96 3.61 6.75
CA HIS A 42 12.97 4.40 7.45
C HIS A 42 13.53 5.57 6.62
N GLN A 43 13.23 5.62 5.31
CA GLN A 43 13.67 6.67 4.40
C GLN A 43 12.67 7.84 4.29
N PHE A 44 11.53 7.75 4.97
CA PHE A 44 10.41 8.70 4.91
C PHE A 44 10.24 9.40 6.26
N GLU A 45 9.67 10.61 6.24
CA GLU A 45 9.42 11.41 7.44
C GLU A 45 8.23 10.89 8.25
N ALA A 46 7.26 10.30 7.55
CA ALA A 46 6.10 9.65 8.14
C ALA A 46 5.72 8.43 7.29
N ALA A 47 5.28 7.36 7.95
CA ALA A 47 4.91 6.13 7.26
C ALA A 47 3.80 5.39 8.02
N THR A 48 2.86 4.80 7.28
CA THR A 48 1.82 3.94 7.86
C THR A 48 1.43 2.83 6.91
N PHE A 49 0.96 1.73 7.49
CA PHE A 49 0.40 0.60 6.78
C PHE A 49 -1.04 0.40 7.25
N LEU A 50 -2.00 0.73 6.40
CA LEU A 50 -3.41 0.48 6.63
C LEU A 50 -3.79 -0.88 6.03
N ASP A 51 -3.85 -1.88 6.90
CA ASP A 51 -4.23 -3.25 6.57
C ASP A 51 -5.74 -3.41 6.42
N ASN A 52 -6.17 -4.24 5.46
CA ASN A 52 -7.57 -4.62 5.26
C ASN A 52 -8.53 -3.42 5.10
N VAL A 53 -8.18 -2.44 4.27
CA VAL A 53 -8.95 -1.21 4.06
C VAL A 53 -10.39 -1.51 3.68
N ARG A 54 -10.61 -2.41 2.72
CA ARG A 54 -11.97 -2.85 2.32
C ARG A 54 -12.81 -3.34 3.49
N GLU A 55 -12.24 -4.14 4.37
CA GLU A 55 -13.00 -4.70 5.49
C GLU A 55 -13.28 -3.60 6.50
N LYS A 56 -12.24 -2.89 6.97
CA LYS A 56 -12.34 -1.90 8.04
C LYS A 56 -13.18 -0.68 7.66
N SER A 57 -13.15 -0.27 6.39
CA SER A 57 -14.00 0.83 5.91
C SER A 57 -15.49 0.47 5.97
N ASN A 58 -15.83 -0.82 5.91
CA ASN A 58 -17.19 -1.33 5.85
C ASN A 58 -17.68 -1.93 7.19
N MET A 59 -16.80 -2.04 8.21
CA MET A 59 -17.16 -2.62 9.52
C MET A 59 -18.13 -1.75 10.31
N TRP A 60 -18.00 -0.41 10.22
CA TRP A 60 -18.82 0.55 10.94
C TRP A 60 -19.22 1.71 10.02
N PHE A 61 -20.23 2.48 10.43
CA PHE A 61 -20.70 3.67 9.69
C PHE A 61 -19.58 4.73 9.53
N ASP A 62 -18.67 4.79 10.50
CA ASP A 62 -17.51 5.69 10.59
C ASP A 62 -16.17 4.99 10.25
N GLY A 63 -16.21 3.80 9.62
CA GLY A 63 -15.01 2.99 9.36
C GLY A 63 -13.91 3.71 8.57
N ILE A 64 -14.29 4.56 7.61
CA ILE A 64 -13.34 5.42 6.87
C ILE A 64 -12.69 6.47 7.77
N GLU A 65 -13.46 7.13 8.64
CA GLU A 65 -12.95 8.16 9.55
C GLU A 65 -11.96 7.54 10.55
N ILE A 66 -12.27 6.34 11.05
CA ILE A 66 -11.37 5.57 11.92
C ILE A 66 -10.04 5.28 11.21
N LEU A 67 -10.06 4.91 9.92
CA LEU A 67 -8.85 4.70 9.14
C LEU A 67 -8.05 6.00 8.93
N GLN A 68 -8.72 7.13 8.70
CA GLN A 68 -8.07 8.44 8.58
C GLN A 68 -7.41 8.87 9.90
N MET A 69 -8.07 8.66 11.04
CA MET A 69 -7.50 8.93 12.36
C MET A 69 -6.30 8.03 12.65
N LYS A 70 -6.39 6.75 12.29
CA LYS A 70 -5.26 5.81 12.41
C LYS A 70 -4.07 6.27 11.57
N LEU A 71 -4.30 6.69 10.32
CA LEU A 71 -3.28 7.23 9.41
C LEU A 71 -2.53 8.40 10.08
N LEU A 72 -3.26 9.41 10.55
CA LEU A 72 -2.67 10.59 11.20
C LEU A 72 -1.89 10.22 12.46
N SER A 73 -2.48 9.39 13.33
CA SER A 73 -1.86 8.95 14.58
C SER A 73 -0.55 8.20 14.34
N GLU A 74 -0.52 7.23 13.41
CA GLU A 74 0.70 6.49 13.09
C GLU A 74 1.76 7.34 12.38
N MET A 75 1.36 8.44 11.73
CA MET A 75 2.26 9.43 11.15
C MET A 75 2.74 10.49 12.16
N GLY A 76 2.34 10.38 13.44
CA GLY A 76 2.74 11.31 14.50
C GLY A 76 2.02 12.65 14.45
N GLU A 77 0.84 12.71 13.84
CA GLU A 77 0.00 13.90 13.75
C GLU A 77 -1.11 13.87 14.80
N GLU A 78 -1.24 14.97 15.54
CA GLU A 78 -2.38 15.17 16.44
C GLU A 78 -3.62 15.62 15.65
N THR A 79 -4.74 14.95 15.89
CA THR A 79 -6.02 15.27 15.27
C THR A 79 -6.76 16.36 16.04
N ASP A 80 -7.32 17.35 15.35
CA ASP A 80 -8.22 18.33 15.93
C ASP A 80 -9.67 17.98 15.56
N SER A 81 -10.50 17.70 16.56
CA SER A 81 -11.90 17.27 16.37
C SER A 81 -12.79 18.34 15.72
N ARG A 82 -12.28 19.55 15.50
CA ARG A 82 -13.00 20.62 14.78
C ARG A 82 -12.97 20.46 13.26
N PHE A 83 -12.03 19.69 12.73
CA PHE A 83 -11.86 19.48 11.30
C PHE A 83 -12.10 18.02 10.92
N THR A 84 -12.47 17.79 9.66
CA THR A 84 -12.60 16.42 9.15
C THR A 84 -11.22 15.78 9.04
N ALA A 85 -11.11 14.48 9.32
CA ALA A 85 -9.82 13.80 9.29
C ALA A 85 -9.17 13.86 7.88
N GLY A 86 -9.96 13.85 6.80
CA GLY A 86 -9.45 14.09 5.44
C GLY A 86 -8.80 15.47 5.24
N PHE A 87 -9.37 16.54 5.81
CA PHE A 87 -8.76 17.87 5.78
C PHE A 87 -7.43 17.90 6.54
N GLU A 88 -7.39 17.26 7.71
CA GLU A 88 -6.18 17.15 8.51
C GLU A 88 -5.08 16.37 7.77
N ILE A 89 -5.39 15.25 7.10
CA ILE A 89 -4.42 14.50 6.29
C ILE A 89 -3.72 15.43 5.29
N LYS A 90 -4.48 16.15 4.47
CA LYS A 90 -3.92 17.12 3.53
C LYS A 90 -3.08 18.19 4.23
N HIS A 91 -3.63 18.82 5.26
CA HIS A 91 -2.98 19.97 5.89
C HIS A 91 -1.65 19.60 6.56
N ARG A 92 -1.61 18.44 7.21
CA ARG A 92 -0.46 17.95 7.98
C ARG A 92 0.60 17.30 7.12
N LEU A 93 0.22 16.61 6.04
CA LEU A 93 1.13 15.78 5.27
C LEU A 93 1.61 16.41 3.96
N ARG A 94 0.99 17.49 3.47
CA ARG A 94 1.33 18.13 2.18
C ARG A 94 2.79 18.54 1.99
N ASN A 95 3.55 18.69 3.07
CA ASN A 95 4.96 19.08 3.05
C ASN A 95 5.91 17.97 3.53
N LYS A 96 5.38 16.79 3.85
CA LYS A 96 6.16 15.67 4.36
C LYS A 96 6.37 14.63 3.27
N ARG A 97 7.57 14.06 3.23
CA ARG A 97 7.84 12.87 2.43
C ARG A 97 7.26 11.64 3.12
N VAL A 98 6.12 11.15 2.61
CA VAL A 98 5.29 10.09 3.23
C VAL A 98 5.44 8.75 2.51
N LEU A 99 5.42 7.65 3.26
CA LEU A 99 5.15 6.30 2.75
C LEU A 99 3.81 5.78 3.26
N LEU A 100 2.82 5.68 2.39
CA LEU A 100 1.48 5.20 2.74
C LEU A 100 1.21 3.86 2.05
N VAL A 101 0.83 2.83 2.81
CA VAL A 101 0.33 1.58 2.23
C VAL A 101 -1.16 1.43 2.52
N LEU A 102 -1.95 1.24 1.47
CA LEU A 102 -3.37 0.94 1.51
C LEU A 102 -3.58 -0.49 1.02
N ASP A 103 -3.77 -1.42 1.95
CA ASP A 103 -3.92 -2.82 1.63
C ASP A 103 -5.38 -3.22 1.43
N SER A 104 -5.63 -4.00 0.38
CA SER A 104 -6.92 -4.58 0.02
C SER A 104 -7.97 -3.51 -0.24
N VAL A 105 -7.66 -2.54 -1.09
CA VAL A 105 -8.60 -1.50 -1.55
C VAL A 105 -9.49 -2.07 -2.66
N ASP A 106 -10.80 -1.79 -2.63
CA ASP A 106 -11.76 -2.24 -3.63
C ASP A 106 -12.72 -1.15 -4.13
N SER A 107 -12.57 0.09 -3.69
CA SER A 107 -13.39 1.19 -4.18
C SER A 107 -12.63 2.52 -4.26
N ILE A 108 -13.01 3.33 -5.25
CA ILE A 108 -12.50 4.69 -5.44
C ILE A 108 -12.74 5.56 -4.18
N LYS A 109 -13.89 5.39 -3.52
CA LYS A 109 -14.24 6.16 -2.31
C LYS A 109 -13.24 5.99 -1.18
N GLN A 110 -12.65 4.79 -1.04
CA GLN A 110 -11.59 4.54 -0.07
C GLN A 110 -10.32 5.32 -0.43
N LEU A 111 -9.95 5.35 -1.72
CA LEU A 111 -8.79 6.10 -2.21
C LEU A 111 -8.98 7.61 -2.05
N GLU A 112 -10.15 8.14 -2.44
CA GLU A 112 -10.50 9.56 -2.25
C GLU A 112 -10.36 9.98 -0.79
N ALA A 113 -10.85 9.14 0.13
CA ALA A 113 -10.82 9.46 1.55
C ALA A 113 -9.42 9.34 2.17
N LEU A 114 -8.58 8.41 1.71
CA LEU A 114 -7.30 8.09 2.37
C LEU A 114 -6.07 8.68 1.67
N ALA A 115 -6.16 8.94 0.37
CA ALA A 115 -5.05 9.42 -0.46
C ALA A 115 -5.40 10.61 -1.35
N GLY A 116 -6.65 11.06 -1.39
CA GLY A 116 -7.08 12.33 -1.99
C GLY A 116 -6.45 12.67 -3.35
N GLU A 117 -5.84 13.86 -3.42
CA GLU A 117 -5.11 14.37 -4.59
C GLU A 117 -3.60 14.43 -4.31
N CYS A 118 -2.77 14.63 -5.35
CA CYS A 118 -1.31 14.60 -5.22
C CYS A 118 -0.77 15.66 -4.25
N ASP A 119 -1.51 16.75 -4.04
CA ASP A 119 -1.13 17.85 -3.15
C ASP A 119 -1.38 17.57 -1.66
N TRP A 120 -1.89 16.38 -1.32
CA TRP A 120 -2.01 15.89 0.05
C TRP A 120 -0.66 15.48 0.65
N PHE A 121 0.35 15.21 -0.19
CA PHE A 121 1.63 14.68 0.23
C PHE A 121 2.79 15.49 -0.37
N GLY A 122 3.89 15.58 0.38
CA GLY A 122 5.08 16.27 -0.07
C GLY A 122 5.82 15.52 -1.19
N SER A 123 6.69 16.24 -1.91
CA SER A 123 7.54 15.66 -2.95
C SER A 123 8.34 14.45 -2.46
N GLY A 124 8.46 13.44 -3.34
CA GLY A 124 9.18 12.20 -3.02
C GLY A 124 8.37 11.20 -2.19
N SER A 125 7.09 11.49 -1.93
CA SER A 125 6.17 10.55 -1.27
C SER A 125 5.87 9.35 -2.16
N ARG A 126 5.55 8.22 -1.52
CA ARG A 126 5.21 6.95 -2.15
C ARG A 126 3.94 6.40 -1.53
N ILE A 127 2.99 6.04 -2.38
CA ILE A 127 1.74 5.39 -1.97
C ILE A 127 1.71 4.02 -2.62
N ILE A 128 1.48 2.97 -1.83
CA ILE A 128 1.37 1.60 -2.33
C ILE A 128 -0.07 1.15 -2.11
N ILE A 129 -0.72 0.72 -3.17
CA ILE A 129 -2.09 0.22 -3.13
C ILE A 129 -2.04 -1.26 -3.46
N THR A 130 -2.65 -2.11 -2.65
CA THR A 130 -2.94 -3.50 -3.06
C THR A 130 -4.42 -3.64 -3.40
N THR A 131 -4.71 -4.22 -4.56
CA THR A 131 -6.08 -4.40 -5.06
C THR A 131 -6.21 -5.70 -5.83
N ARG A 132 -7.44 -6.22 -6.00
CA ARG A 132 -7.72 -7.28 -6.98
C ARG A 132 -8.14 -6.72 -8.33
N ASP A 133 -8.67 -5.49 -8.34
CA ASP A 133 -9.17 -4.83 -9.53
C ASP A 133 -8.06 -4.01 -10.18
N LYS A 134 -7.58 -4.49 -11.33
CA LYS A 134 -6.54 -3.81 -12.13
C LYS A 134 -6.98 -2.45 -12.69
N SER A 135 -8.28 -2.18 -12.70
CA SER A 135 -8.88 -0.95 -13.24
C SER A 135 -9.23 0.07 -12.17
N LEU A 136 -8.93 -0.22 -10.89
CA LEU A 136 -9.30 0.62 -9.76
C LEU A 136 -8.72 2.04 -9.90
N VAL A 137 -7.45 2.15 -10.26
CA VAL A 137 -6.78 3.45 -10.47
C VAL A 137 -6.84 3.94 -11.92
N ASP A 138 -7.31 3.12 -12.88
CA ASP A 138 -7.44 3.55 -14.30
C ASP A 138 -8.59 4.54 -14.49
N ASN A 139 -9.66 4.38 -13.72
CA ASN A 139 -10.86 5.22 -13.80
C ASN A 139 -10.80 6.43 -12.88
N TYR A 140 -9.79 6.51 -12.02
CA TYR A 140 -9.59 7.65 -11.14
C TYR A 140 -8.59 8.59 -11.79
N GLU A 141 -9.02 9.80 -12.12
CA GLU A 141 -8.13 10.90 -12.44
C GLU A 141 -7.34 11.26 -11.17
N MET A 142 -6.31 10.47 -10.84
CA MET A 142 -5.33 10.73 -9.78
C MET A 142 -4.44 11.90 -10.28
N ASN A 143 -5.05 13.03 -10.62
CA ASN A 143 -4.43 14.16 -11.26
C ASN A 143 -3.19 14.57 -10.46
N GLY A 144 -2.03 14.54 -11.11
CA GLY A 144 -0.72 14.89 -10.54
C GLY A 144 0.04 13.76 -9.85
N PHE A 145 -0.51 12.55 -9.73
CA PHE A 145 0.25 11.36 -9.35
C PHE A 145 0.91 10.71 -10.56
N ILE A 146 2.11 10.15 -10.36
CA ILE A 146 2.69 9.17 -11.29
C ILE A 146 2.23 7.79 -10.85
N ILE A 147 1.56 7.03 -11.73
CA ILE A 147 1.07 5.69 -11.43
C ILE A 147 1.99 4.64 -12.08
N GLU A 148 2.50 3.74 -11.27
CA GLU A 148 3.13 2.50 -11.71
C GLU A 148 2.26 1.31 -11.31
N LYS A 149 2.16 0.32 -12.21
CA LYS A 149 1.38 -0.88 -11.98
C LYS A 149 2.27 -2.11 -11.94
N TYR A 150 1.99 -3.00 -11.00
CA TYR A 150 2.70 -4.26 -10.83
C TYR A 150 1.71 -5.41 -10.60
N GLU A 151 1.63 -6.29 -11.59
CA GLU A 151 0.89 -7.53 -11.48
C GLU A 151 1.72 -8.57 -10.71
N ILE A 152 1.11 -9.21 -9.71
CA ILE A 152 1.68 -10.44 -9.15
C ILE A 152 1.16 -11.62 -9.96
N GLU A 153 2.09 -12.22 -10.69
CA GLU A 153 1.87 -13.46 -11.44
C GLU A 153 1.92 -14.67 -10.51
N GLU A 154 1.31 -15.77 -10.96
CA GLU A 154 1.39 -17.06 -10.28
C GLU A 154 2.84 -17.54 -10.17
N MET A 155 3.17 -18.12 -9.01
CA MET A 155 4.44 -18.79 -8.83
C MET A 155 4.53 -19.98 -9.78
N ASN A 156 5.70 -20.18 -10.38
CA ASN A 156 5.93 -21.39 -11.15
C ASN A 156 5.93 -22.62 -10.21
N VAL A 157 5.84 -23.82 -10.80
CA VAL A 157 5.76 -25.09 -10.04
C VAL A 157 6.96 -25.26 -9.09
N GLN A 158 8.14 -24.84 -9.50
CA GLN A 158 9.34 -24.97 -8.65
C GLN A 158 9.25 -24.04 -7.43
N ASP A 159 9.02 -22.75 -7.64
CA ASP A 159 8.94 -21.76 -6.57
C ASP A 159 7.79 -22.06 -5.60
N SER A 160 6.64 -22.51 -6.12
CA SER A 160 5.50 -22.92 -5.29
C SER A 160 5.79 -24.19 -4.48
N MET A 161 6.52 -25.16 -5.04
CA MET A 161 6.94 -26.35 -4.31
C MET A 161 7.94 -26.03 -3.21
N GLU A 162 8.90 -25.14 -3.47
CA GLU A 162 9.85 -24.66 -2.47
C GLU A 162 9.13 -23.91 -1.34
N LEU A 163 8.20 -23.02 -1.68
CA LEU A 163 7.38 -22.30 -0.70
C LEU A 163 6.55 -23.27 0.15
N PHE A 164 5.94 -24.28 -0.48
CA PHE A 164 5.20 -25.33 0.22
C PHE A 164 6.09 -26.09 1.20
N CYS A 165 7.27 -26.53 0.76
CA CYS A 165 8.19 -27.27 1.61
C CYS A 165 8.67 -26.42 2.78
N TRP A 166 8.94 -25.14 2.53
CA TRP A 166 9.38 -24.22 3.56
C TRP A 166 8.31 -24.05 4.64
N HIS A 167 7.04 -23.87 4.25
CA HIS A 167 5.94 -23.71 5.20
C HIS A 167 5.52 -25.00 5.91
N ALA A 168 5.49 -26.13 5.20
CA ALA A 168 4.99 -27.40 5.73
C ALA A 168 6.06 -28.18 6.53
N PHE A 169 7.33 -28.09 6.10
CA PHE A 169 8.41 -28.94 6.61
C PHE A 169 9.59 -28.14 7.18
N ASN A 170 9.59 -26.81 7.07
CA ASN A 170 10.72 -25.96 7.43
C ASN A 170 12.01 -26.34 6.65
N THR A 171 11.84 -26.83 5.41
CA THR A 171 12.94 -27.22 4.49
C THR A 171 12.68 -26.64 3.10
N ILE A 172 13.73 -26.35 2.33
CA ILE A 172 13.56 -25.78 0.97
C ILE A 172 13.26 -26.88 -0.06
N ASN A 173 13.65 -28.13 0.23
CA ASN A 173 13.43 -29.26 -0.66
C ASN A 173 12.34 -30.20 -0.11
N PRO A 174 11.53 -30.81 -0.99
CA PRO A 174 10.66 -31.91 -0.59
C PRO A 174 11.49 -33.10 -0.11
N ALA A 175 11.04 -33.75 0.97
CA ALA A 175 11.54 -35.07 1.31
C ALA A 175 11.28 -36.02 0.14
N LYS A 176 12.16 -37.01 -0.08
CA LYS A 176 12.18 -37.95 -1.24
C LYS A 176 10.89 -38.76 -1.52
N ASN A 177 9.76 -38.48 -0.87
CA ASN A 177 8.51 -39.23 -0.95
C ASN A 177 7.28 -38.34 -1.24
N PHE A 178 7.45 -37.14 -1.79
CA PHE A 178 6.36 -36.24 -2.19
C PHE A 178 6.41 -35.95 -3.71
N GLU A 179 6.57 -37.02 -4.51
CA GLU A 179 6.27 -37.03 -5.94
C GLU A 179 4.87 -37.59 -6.20
#